data_AF-A0A6M1T1E0-F1
#
_entry.id   AF-A0A6M1T1E0-F1
#
_cell.length_a   1.000
_cell.length_b   1.000
_cell.length_c   1.000
_cell.angle_alpha   90.00
_cell.angle_beta   90.00
_cell.angle_gamma   90.00
#
_symmetry.space_group_name_H-M   'P 1'
#
loop_
_entity.id
_entity.type
_entity.pdbx_description
1 polymer ?
#
loop_
_entity_poly.entity_id
_entity_poly.type
_entity_poly.pdbx_seq_one_letter_code
_entity_poly.pdbx_strand_id
1 'polypeptide(L)'
;MSAGIRKIHYKPDLEELSIWFGPNFRRYKYFGVPEHMFEALRDASSRTGFFNAFIKGRFDCALADPSALRNQRWQDIRSAS
;
A
#
# COMPACT_ATOMS: atom_id res chain seq x y z
N MET A 1 -10.28 0.80 14.95
CA MET A 1 -9.44 1.85 14.32
C MET A 1 -9.07 1.43 12.89
N SER A 2 -9.59 2.11 11.87
CA SER A 2 -9.25 1.84 10.46
C SER A 2 -7.85 2.39 10.19
N ALA A 3 -6.86 1.53 9.98
CA ALA A 3 -5.55 1.94 9.48
C ALA A 3 -5.73 2.48 8.05
N GLY A 4 -5.81 3.80 7.90
CA GLY A 4 -5.98 4.43 6.59
C GLY A 4 -4.78 4.17 5.67
N ILE A 5 -5.05 4.07 4.38
CA ILE A 5 -4.02 4.02 3.34
C ILE A 5 -3.29 5.36 3.30
N ARG A 6 -1.98 5.35 3.56
CA ARG A 6 -1.14 6.56 3.56
C ARG A 6 -0.49 6.80 2.21
N LYS A 7 -0.03 5.74 1.57
CA LYS A 7 0.65 5.78 0.28
C LYS A 7 0.31 4.53 -0.51
N ILE A 8 0.26 4.68 -1.82
CA ILE A 8 0.18 3.61 -2.79
C ILE A 8 1.30 3.80 -3.81
N HIS A 9 1.82 2.71 -4.33
CA HIS A 9 2.82 2.69 -5.39
C HIS A 9 2.60 1.44 -6.22
N TYR A 10 2.65 1.59 -7.52
CA TYR A 10 2.39 0.51 -8.45
C TYR A 10 3.57 0.31 -9.38
N LYS A 11 3.87 -0.95 -9.67
CA LYS A 11 4.90 -1.35 -10.63
C LYS A 11 4.25 -2.12 -11.78
N PRO A 12 4.05 -1.49 -12.94
CA PRO A 12 3.41 -2.15 -14.08
C PRO A 12 4.20 -3.39 -14.55
N ASP A 13 5.53 -3.32 -14.54
CA ASP A 13 6.40 -4.43 -14.96
C ASP A 13 6.21 -5.73 -14.16
N LEU A 14 5.70 -5.63 -12.93
CA LEU A 14 5.52 -6.77 -12.01
C LEU A 14 4.05 -6.96 -11.60
N GLU A 15 3.14 -6.12 -12.09
CA GLU A 15 1.76 -6.03 -11.60
C GLU A 15 1.69 -6.00 -10.06
N GLU A 16 2.64 -5.30 -9.44
CA GLU A 16 2.83 -5.25 -7.99
C GLU A 16 2.29 -3.93 -7.44
N LEU A 17 1.26 -4.02 -6.60
CA LEU A 17 0.71 -2.88 -5.86
C LEU A 17 1.25 -2.89 -4.43
N SER A 18 2.09 -1.90 -4.12
CA SER A 18 2.58 -1.62 -2.77
C SER A 18 1.68 -0.61 -2.06
N ILE A 19 1.16 -0.97 -0.88
CA ILE A 19 0.31 -0.13 -0.05
C ILE A 19 0.93 0.04 1.33
N TRP A 20 1.00 1.28 1.81
CA TRP A 20 1.45 1.62 3.15
C TRP A 20 0.25 1.96 4.05
N PHE A 21 0.08 1.20 5.12
CA PHE A 21 -1.02 1.38 6.08
C PHE A 21 -0.54 2.01 7.40
N GLY A 22 -1.40 2.84 8.00
CA GLY A 22 -1.29 3.27 9.40
C GLY A 22 -0.14 4.25 9.72
N PRO A 23 0.08 4.60 10.99
CA PRO A 23 1.15 5.52 11.42
C PRO A 23 2.55 4.91 11.27
N ASN A 24 2.66 3.58 11.32
CA ASN A 24 3.93 2.86 11.29
C ASN A 24 4.40 2.53 9.86
N PHE A 25 3.73 3.06 8.83
CA PHE A 25 4.07 2.85 7.42
C PHE A 25 4.31 1.38 7.04
N ARG A 26 3.47 0.47 7.55
CA ARG A 26 3.58 -0.95 7.21
C ARG A 26 3.29 -1.16 5.73
N ARG A 27 4.28 -1.67 5.00
CA ARG A 27 4.20 -1.92 3.56
C ARG A 27 3.69 -3.33 3.29
N TYR A 28 2.55 -3.41 2.60
CA TYR A 28 2.02 -4.64 2.03
C TYR A 28 2.19 -4.59 0.52
N LYS A 29 2.55 -5.71 -0.07
CA LYS A 29 2.59 -5.90 -1.52
C LYS A 29 1.43 -6.80 -1.91
N TYR A 30 0.73 -6.40 -2.96
CA TYR A 30 -0.29 -7.19 -3.63
C TYR A 30 0.25 -7.55 -5.02
N PHE A 31 0.18 -8.82 -5.37
CA PHE A 31 0.70 -9.33 -6.64
C PHE A 31 -0.44 -9.64 -7.62
N GLY A 32 -0.16 -9.49 -8.91
CA GLY A 32 -1.14 -9.71 -9.97
C GLY A 32 -2.28 -8.69 -9.95
N VAL A 33 -2.01 -7.47 -9.47
CA VAL A 33 -2.98 -6.38 -9.52
C VAL A 33 -2.84 -5.68 -10.88
N PRO A 34 -3.86 -5.71 -11.74
CA PRO A 34 -3.79 -5.04 -13.03
C PRO A 34 -3.66 -3.52 -12.91
N GLU A 35 -3.09 -2.87 -13.92
CA GLU A 35 -2.91 -1.42 -13.94
C GLU A 35 -4.24 -0.65 -13.83
N HIS A 36 -5.29 -1.12 -14.52
CA HIS A 36 -6.61 -0.49 -14.44
C HIS A 36 -7.20 -0.49 -13.02
N MET A 37 -6.86 -1.50 -12.19
CA MET A 37 -7.28 -1.55 -10.78
C MET A 37 -6.52 -0.53 -9.94
N PHE A 38 -5.24 -0.30 -10.25
CA PHE A 38 -4.45 0.74 -9.61
C PHE A 38 -4.95 2.14 -9.98
N GLU A 39 -5.25 2.39 -11.26
CA GLU A 39 -5.83 3.66 -11.70
C GLU A 39 -7.17 3.94 -11.03
N ALA A 40 -8.07 2.94 -10.99
CA ALA A 40 -9.33 3.06 -10.30
C ALA A 40 -9.16 3.31 -8.79
N LEU A 41 -8.18 2.66 -8.13
CA LEU A 41 -7.84 2.92 -6.73
C LEU A 41 -7.31 4.35 -6.51
N ARG A 42 -6.52 4.86 -7.45
CA ARG A 42 -5.93 6.21 -7.40
C ARG A 42 -7.01 7.28 -7.53
N ASP A 43 -7.95 7.07 -8.44
CA ASP A 43 -8.99 8.05 -8.78
C ASP A 43 -10.24 7.92 -7.88
N ALA A 44 -10.35 6.82 -7.12
CA ALA A 44 -11.44 6.61 -6.16
C ALA A 44 -11.50 7.71 -5.09
N SER A 45 -12.72 8.22 -4.86
CA SER A 45 -13.03 9.18 -3.78
C SER A 45 -12.64 8.67 -2.39
N SER A 46 -12.72 7.34 -2.18
CA SER A 46 -12.24 6.67 -0.98
C SER A 46 -11.35 5.49 -1.33
N ARG A 47 -10.04 5.69 -1.28
CA ARG A 47 -9.02 4.65 -1.53
C ARG A 47 -9.20 3.45 -0.62
N THR A 48 -9.48 3.68 0.67
CA THR A 48 -9.70 2.60 1.65
C THR A 48 -10.99 1.84 1.36
N GLY A 49 -12.05 2.52 0.93
CA GLY A 49 -13.30 1.89 0.53
C GLY A 49 -13.13 1.02 -0.71
N PHE A 50 -12.51 1.57 -1.76
CA PHE A 50 -12.19 0.83 -2.98
C PHE A 50 -11.30 -0.38 -2.69
N PHE A 51 -10.22 -0.20 -1.93
CA PHE A 51 -9.34 -1.29 -1.54
C PHE A 51 -10.09 -2.42 -0.82
N ASN A 52 -10.93 -2.09 0.17
CA ASN A 52 -11.69 -3.10 0.91
C ASN A 52 -12.71 -3.84 0.04
N ALA A 53 -13.32 -3.16 -0.93
CA ALA A 53 -14.33 -3.73 -1.80
C ALA A 53 -13.75 -4.52 -2.99
N PHE A 54 -12.60 -4.08 -3.53
CA PHE A 54 -12.05 -4.56 -4.80
C PHE A 54 -10.76 -5.35 -4.70
N ILE A 55 -9.94 -5.12 -3.67
CA ILE A 55 -8.58 -5.68 -3.59
C ILE A 55 -8.43 -6.64 -2.42
N LYS A 56 -8.97 -6.28 -1.25
CA LYS A 56 -8.85 -7.07 -0.03
C LYS A 56 -9.47 -8.47 -0.21
N GLY A 57 -8.65 -9.51 -0.03
CA GLY A 57 -9.07 -10.90 -0.14
C GLY A 57 -9.28 -11.41 -1.57
N ARG A 58 -8.98 -10.59 -2.60
CA ARG A 58 -9.01 -11.00 -4.01
C ARG A 58 -7.64 -11.21 -4.63
N PHE A 59 -6.63 -10.52 -4.11
CA PHE A 59 -5.25 -10.62 -4.58
C PHE A 59 -4.36 -11.17 -3.49
N ASP A 60 -3.37 -11.95 -3.89
CA ASP A 60 -2.33 -12.44 -3.00
C ASP A 60 -1.56 -11.26 -2.42
N CYS A 61 -1.43 -11.26 -1.09
CA CYS A 61 -0.76 -10.19 -0.37
C CYS A 61 0.36 -10.74 0.51
N ALA A 62 1.50 -10.07 0.47
CA ALA A 62 2.63 -10.35 1.34
C ALA A 62 3.00 -9.10 2.12
N LEU A 63 3.28 -9.28 3.41
CA LEU A 63 3.95 -8.24 4.18
C LEU A 63 5.36 -8.09 3.64
N ALA A 64 5.63 -6.94 3.03
CA ALA A 64 6.86 -6.71 2.27
C ALA A 64 8.07 -6.42 3.17
N ASP A 65 7.85 -6.23 4.47
CA ASP A 65 8.90 -6.03 5.45
C ASP A 65 8.38 -6.35 6.87
N PRO A 66 8.78 -7.47 7.49
CA PRO A 66 8.53 -7.73 8.90
C PRO A 66 9.50 -6.98 9.83
N SER A 67 10.57 -6.37 9.28
CA SER A 67 11.62 -5.70 10.07
C SER A 67 11.15 -4.33 10.59
N ALA A 68 10.98 -4.21 11.91
CA ALA A 68 10.68 -2.96 12.59
C ALA A 68 11.72 -1.84 12.30
N LEU A 69 12.98 -2.22 12.04
CA LEU A 69 14.12 -1.32 11.86
C LEU A 69 14.06 -0.48 10.58
N ARG A 70 13.38 -0.94 9.52
CA ARG A 70 13.30 -0.18 8.26
C ARG A 70 12.19 0.87 8.26
N ASN A 71 11.15 0.69 9.08
CA ASN A 71 10.10 1.68 9.25
C ASN A 71 10.63 2.95 9.95
N GLN A 72 11.58 2.80 10.89
CA GLN A 72 12.28 3.93 11.53
C GLN A 72 13.07 4.76 10.52
N ARG A 73 13.85 4.13 9.66
CA ARG A 73 14.70 4.85 8.68
C ARG A 73 13.90 5.74 7.71
N TRP A 74 12.66 5.38 7.37
CA TRP A 74 11.77 6.23 6.58
C TRP A 74 11.11 7.36 7.39
N GLN A 75 10.89 7.16 8.69
CA GLN A 75 10.47 8.26 9.59
C GLN A 75 11.62 9.26 9.78
N ASP A 76 12.85 8.78 9.95
CA ASP A 76 14.04 9.61 10.16
C ASP A 76 14.34 10.53 8.96
N ILE A 77 14.20 10.01 7.73
CA ILE A 77 14.33 10.83 6.50
C ILE A 77 13.26 11.92 6.42
N ARG A 78 12.09 11.71 7.02
CA ARG A 78 10.95 12.62 6.94
C ARG A 78 10.89 13.65 8.08
N SER A 79 11.57 13.37 9.19
CA SER A 79 11.68 14.26 10.36
C SER A 79 12.91 15.18 10.33
N ALA A 80 13.77 15.07 9.32
CA ALA A 80 14.97 15.89 9.15
C ALA A 80 14.74 17.14 8.26
N SER A 81 13.54 17.71 8.25
CA SER A 81 13.22 18.97 7.54
C SER A 81 12.75 20.04 8.51
#